data_AF-A0A0Q8I6X6-F1
#
_entry.id   AF-A0A0Q8I6X6-F1
#
_cell.length_a   1.000
_cell.length_b   1.000
_cell.length_c   1.000
_cell.angle_alpha   90.00
_cell.angle_beta   90.00
_cell.angle_gamma   90.00
#
_symmetry.space_group_name_H-M   'P 1'
#
loop_
_entity.id
_entity.type
_entity.pdbx_description
1 polymer ?
#
loop_
_entity_poly.entity_id
_entity_poly.type
_entity_poly.pdbx_seq_one_letter_code
_entity_poly.pdbx_strand_id
1 'polypeptide(L)'
;MTHLDPAGERLLQVLAEDRPDAFVEVAPTSGTNRAQTLTVTVDAAKRVIDVQVLDIGGLRHPEPFETALSEAFFAADGERLYAVLQLNGQADEWIARADRSLAGGGGLKVRNRGPEIVTRAASLERRAARGARPAPRRRPAAGHSDNGFLTVQRSARGDLAEIQVDADWLGGVRSEHLELAILQATRYSLGD
;
A
#
# COMPACT_ATOMS: atom_id res chain seq x y z
N MET A 1 -18.56 -4.52 13.91
CA MET A 1 -17.24 -4.28 13.29
C MET A 1 -17.49 -3.51 12.02
N THR A 2 -17.04 -2.26 11.97
CA THR A 2 -17.39 -1.31 10.90
C THR A 2 -16.26 -1.35 9.87
N HIS A 3 -16.45 -2.12 8.79
CA HIS A 3 -15.49 -2.13 7.70
C HIS A 3 -15.46 -0.76 7.02
N LEU A 4 -14.27 -0.16 6.91
CA LEU A 4 -14.06 1.00 6.05
C LEU A 4 -14.22 0.58 4.58
N ASP A 5 -14.80 1.46 3.76
CA ASP A 5 -14.95 1.21 2.34
C ASP A 5 -13.64 1.56 1.59
N PRO A 6 -13.48 1.09 0.33
CA PRO A 6 -12.26 1.29 -0.46
C PRO A 6 -11.86 2.75 -0.70
N ALA A 7 -12.83 3.66 -0.57
CA ALA A 7 -12.64 5.07 -0.78
C ALA A 7 -12.12 5.74 0.51
N GLY A 8 -12.64 5.31 1.67
CA GLY A 8 -12.15 5.68 3.00
C GLY A 8 -10.71 5.24 3.23
N GLU A 9 -10.38 4.01 2.81
CA GLU A 9 -9.01 3.48 2.91
C GLU A 9 -8.00 4.32 2.06
N ARG A 10 -8.37 4.76 0.84
CA ARG A 10 -7.46 5.55 -0.05
C ARG A 10 -7.19 6.93 0.48
N LEU A 11 -8.16 7.45 1.21
CA LEU A 11 -8.08 8.78 1.75
C LEU A 11 -7.23 8.80 3.03
N LEU A 12 -7.37 7.77 3.87
CA LEU A 12 -6.47 7.54 5.00
C LEU A 12 -5.00 7.48 4.55
N GLN A 13 -4.72 6.77 3.46
CA GLN A 13 -3.37 6.65 2.89
C GLN A 13 -2.78 7.99 2.42
N VAL A 14 -3.55 8.82 1.72
CA VAL A 14 -3.11 10.17 1.27
C VAL A 14 -2.82 11.10 2.46
N LEU A 15 -3.46 10.86 3.60
CA LEU A 15 -3.43 11.76 4.75
C LEU A 15 -2.35 11.39 5.78
N ALA A 16 -1.95 10.11 5.85
CA ALA A 16 -0.74 9.69 6.57
C ALA A 16 0.54 10.36 6.01
N GLU A 17 0.52 10.81 4.74
CA GLU A 17 1.64 11.50 4.10
C GLU A 17 1.91 12.91 4.66
N ASP A 18 0.92 13.53 5.30
CA ASP A 18 0.99 14.92 5.77
C ASP A 18 1.54 15.04 7.20
N ARG A 19 1.62 13.94 7.96
CA ARG A 19 2.19 13.90 9.32
C ARG A 19 2.96 12.60 9.61
N PRO A 20 4.28 12.57 9.37
CA PRO A 20 5.12 11.42 9.71
C PRO A 20 5.28 11.22 11.23
N ASP A 21 4.83 12.14 12.07
CA ASP A 21 5.04 12.07 13.53
C ASP A 21 3.97 11.20 14.24
N ALA A 22 3.01 10.65 13.48
CA ALA A 22 1.88 9.90 14.00
C ALA A 22 2.19 8.42 14.34
N PHE A 23 3.46 8.02 14.43
CA PHE A 23 3.84 6.65 14.78
C PHE A 23 3.67 6.38 16.27
N VAL A 24 2.41 6.31 16.72
CA VAL A 24 2.04 5.75 18.02
C VAL A 24 2.03 4.23 17.89
N GLU A 25 2.59 3.54 18.87
CA GLU A 25 2.59 2.08 18.96
C GLU A 25 1.13 1.59 19.06
N VAL A 26 0.60 1.07 17.95
CA VAL A 26 -0.72 0.43 17.87
C VAL A 26 -0.56 -1.08 17.79
N ALA A 27 -1.55 -1.80 18.31
CA ALA A 27 -1.60 -3.26 18.15
C ALA A 27 -1.62 -3.61 16.65
N PRO A 28 -1.07 -4.77 16.25
CA PRO A 28 -1.15 -5.23 14.88
C PRO A 28 -2.59 -5.31 14.39
N THR A 29 -2.81 -4.92 13.13
CA THR A 29 -4.12 -4.89 12.51
C THR A 29 -4.16 -5.81 11.31
N SER A 30 -5.30 -6.46 11.11
CA SER A 30 -5.52 -7.40 10.02
C SER A 30 -6.51 -6.83 9.02
N GLY A 31 -6.26 -7.08 7.74
CA GLY A 31 -7.15 -6.74 6.64
C GLY A 31 -7.37 -7.94 5.75
N THR A 32 -8.60 -8.13 5.30
CA THR A 32 -8.99 -9.21 4.38
C THR A 32 -9.42 -8.60 3.06
N ASN A 33 -9.00 -9.19 1.95
CA ASN A 33 -9.43 -8.71 0.63
C ASN A 33 -10.95 -8.89 0.43
N ARG A 34 -11.53 -8.20 -0.55
CA ARG A 34 -12.99 -8.21 -0.74
C ARG A 34 -13.55 -9.58 -1.08
N ALA A 35 -12.78 -10.39 -1.81
CA ALA A 35 -13.17 -11.75 -2.19
C ALA A 35 -12.98 -12.77 -1.05
N GLN A 36 -12.49 -12.34 0.13
CA GLN A 36 -12.29 -13.20 1.31
C GLN A 36 -11.37 -14.40 1.05
N THR A 37 -10.35 -14.22 0.21
CA THR A 37 -9.39 -15.25 -0.17
C THR A 37 -8.08 -15.15 0.62
N LEU A 38 -7.74 -13.95 1.13
CA LEU A 38 -6.47 -13.65 1.79
C LEU A 38 -6.64 -12.63 2.90
N THR A 39 -6.05 -12.90 4.06
CA THR A 39 -5.90 -11.96 5.18
C THR A 39 -4.42 -11.64 5.39
N VAL A 40 -4.12 -10.36 5.61
CA VAL A 40 -2.78 -9.84 5.89
C VAL A 40 -2.82 -9.08 7.20
N THR A 41 -1.84 -9.33 8.08
CA THR A 41 -1.67 -8.59 9.33
C THR A 41 -0.42 -7.73 9.27
N VAL A 42 -0.56 -6.46 9.63
CA VAL A 42 0.54 -5.50 9.68
C VAL A 42 0.80 -4.98 11.09
N ASP A 43 2.06 -4.72 11.41
CA ASP A 43 2.45 -4.04 12.64
C ASP A 43 2.28 -2.50 12.54
N ALA A 44 2.55 -1.80 13.65
CA ALA A 44 2.53 -0.34 13.70
C ALA A 44 3.45 0.34 12.67
N ALA A 45 4.53 -0.34 12.27
CA ALA A 45 5.51 0.10 11.28
C ALA A 45 5.15 -0.31 9.84
N LYS A 46 3.91 -0.78 9.60
CA LYS A 46 3.40 -1.19 8.28
C LYS A 46 4.19 -2.39 7.68
N ARG A 47 4.81 -3.20 8.53
CA ARG A 47 5.46 -4.46 8.14
C ARG A 47 4.43 -5.57 8.20
N VAL A 48 4.41 -6.43 7.19
CA VAL A 48 3.58 -7.63 7.22
C VAL A 48 4.22 -8.62 8.20
N ILE A 49 3.44 -9.04 9.21
CA ILE A 49 3.92 -9.95 10.25
C ILE A 49 3.21 -11.29 10.23
N ASP A 50 2.05 -11.37 9.59
CA ASP A 50 1.28 -12.60 9.43
C ASP A 50 0.43 -12.54 8.15
N VAL A 51 0.20 -13.71 7.54
CA VAL A 51 -0.56 -13.88 6.30
C VAL A 51 -1.33 -15.19 6.39
N GLN A 52 -2.61 -15.15 6.07
CA GLN A 52 -3.49 -16.31 6.07
C GLN A 52 -4.21 -16.43 4.71
N VAL A 53 -4.02 -17.56 4.04
CA VAL A 53 -4.72 -17.90 2.80
C VAL A 53 -6.00 -18.66 3.15
N LEU A 54 -7.13 -18.02 2.91
CA LEU A 54 -8.46 -18.56 3.22
C LEU A 54 -9.00 -19.42 2.07
N ASP A 55 -8.74 -18.99 0.83
CA ASP A 55 -9.10 -19.72 -0.37
C ASP A 55 -7.97 -19.64 -1.41
N ILE A 56 -7.20 -20.71 -1.50
CA ILE A 56 -6.12 -20.85 -2.49
C ILE A 56 -6.66 -20.96 -3.93
N GLY A 57 -7.90 -21.44 -4.12
CA GLY A 57 -8.52 -21.58 -5.44
C GLY A 57 -8.66 -20.24 -6.13
N GLY A 58 -9.14 -19.22 -5.42
CA GLY A 58 -9.25 -17.84 -5.89
C GLY A 58 -7.92 -17.11 -6.12
N LEU A 59 -6.77 -17.70 -5.73
CA LEU A 59 -5.44 -17.09 -5.83
C LEU A 59 -4.52 -17.77 -6.84
N ARG A 60 -4.96 -18.79 -7.59
CA ARG A 60 -4.09 -19.55 -8.51
C ARG A 60 -3.62 -18.78 -9.73
N HIS A 61 -4.13 -17.57 -9.95
CA HIS A 61 -3.81 -16.74 -11.10
C HIS A 61 -3.15 -15.43 -10.65
N PRO A 62 -2.13 -14.94 -11.38
CA PRO A 62 -1.40 -13.74 -10.98
C PRO A 62 -2.27 -12.51 -10.73
N GLU A 63 -3.17 -12.14 -11.65
CA GLU A 63 -4.00 -10.93 -11.51
C GLU A 63 -4.94 -10.99 -10.27
N PRO A 64 -5.72 -12.08 -10.04
CA PRO A 64 -6.47 -12.24 -8.79
C PRO A 64 -5.61 -12.23 -7.53
N PHE A 65 -4.43 -12.83 -7.58
CA PHE A 65 -3.49 -12.86 -6.47
C PHE A 65 -2.95 -11.46 -6.14
N GLU A 66 -2.47 -10.72 -7.14
CA GLU A 66 -1.96 -9.35 -6.99
C GLU A 66 -3.03 -8.41 -6.42
N THR A 67 -4.27 -8.55 -6.92
CA THR A 67 -5.43 -7.80 -6.45
C THR A 67 -5.73 -8.14 -4.99
N ALA A 68 -5.81 -9.43 -4.64
CA ALA A 68 -6.10 -9.87 -3.29
C ALA A 68 -5.03 -9.40 -2.29
N LEU A 69 -3.75 -9.54 -2.63
CA LEU A 69 -2.64 -9.10 -1.78
C LEU A 69 -2.65 -7.58 -1.58
N SER A 70 -2.89 -6.82 -2.64
CA SER A 70 -2.98 -5.36 -2.56
C SER A 70 -4.16 -4.91 -1.70
N GLU A 71 -5.35 -5.49 -1.90
CA GLU A 71 -6.55 -5.16 -1.12
C GLU A 71 -6.41 -5.53 0.35
N ALA A 72 -5.95 -6.74 0.67
CA ALA A 72 -5.77 -7.18 2.05
C ALA A 72 -4.76 -6.32 2.81
N PHE A 73 -3.62 -6.02 2.18
CA PHE A 73 -2.60 -5.14 2.75
C PHE A 73 -3.14 -3.74 3.02
N PHE A 74 -3.91 -3.21 2.07
CA PHE A 74 -4.47 -1.88 2.15
C PHE A 74 -5.54 -1.73 3.23
N ALA A 75 -6.43 -2.73 3.35
CA ALA A 75 -7.38 -2.82 4.46
C ALA A 75 -6.65 -2.86 5.82
N ALA A 76 -5.57 -3.64 5.92
CA ALA A 76 -4.79 -3.76 7.16
C ALA A 76 -4.13 -2.42 7.55
N ASP A 77 -3.59 -1.69 6.58
CA ASP A 77 -2.99 -0.35 6.80
C ASP A 77 -4.05 0.71 7.10
N GLY A 78 -5.24 0.62 6.51
CA GLY A 78 -6.39 1.47 6.81
C GLY A 78 -6.82 1.34 8.28
N GLU A 79 -6.99 0.10 8.76
CA GLU A 79 -7.29 -0.19 10.17
C GLU A 79 -6.17 0.27 11.10
N ARG A 80 -4.90 0.09 10.70
CA ARG A 80 -3.73 0.58 11.45
C ARG A 80 -3.79 2.09 11.62
N LEU A 81 -4.04 2.82 10.54
CA LEU A 81 -4.12 4.28 10.60
C LEU A 81 -5.33 4.73 11.41
N TYR A 82 -6.47 4.07 11.26
CA TYR A 82 -7.66 4.35 12.04
C TYR A 82 -7.40 4.20 13.55
N ALA A 83 -6.72 3.13 13.96
CA ALA A 83 -6.32 2.92 15.35
C ALA A 83 -5.40 4.05 15.87
N VAL A 84 -4.43 4.48 15.07
CA VAL A 84 -3.56 5.62 15.40
C VAL A 84 -4.39 6.91 15.59
N LEU A 85 -5.34 7.16 14.71
CA LEU A 85 -6.19 8.35 14.77
C LEU A 85 -7.13 8.33 15.97
N GLN A 86 -7.64 7.16 16.37
CA GLN A 86 -8.43 6.99 17.57
C GLN A 86 -7.63 7.30 18.83
N LEU A 87 -6.40 6.77 18.94
CA LEU A 87 -5.53 7.04 20.09
C LEU A 87 -5.21 8.53 20.25
N ASN A 88 -5.06 9.24 19.14
CA ASN A 88 -4.79 10.68 19.16
C ASN A 88 -6.05 11.54 19.39
N GLY A 89 -7.23 10.92 19.55
CA GLY A 89 -8.51 11.62 19.71
C GLY A 89 -8.94 12.40 18.48
N GLN A 90 -8.41 12.07 17.29
CA GLN A 90 -8.68 12.79 16.05
C GLN A 90 -9.61 12.02 15.10
N ALA A 91 -9.92 10.75 15.37
CA ALA A 91 -10.66 9.86 14.46
C ALA A 91 -11.92 10.48 13.85
N ASP A 92 -12.76 11.13 14.66
CA ASP A 92 -14.02 11.72 14.19
C ASP A 92 -13.82 12.91 13.24
N GLU A 93 -12.81 13.75 13.50
CA GLU A 93 -12.45 14.86 12.63
C GLU A 93 -11.95 14.36 11.27
N TRP A 94 -11.17 13.28 11.28
CA TRP A 94 -10.61 12.66 10.08
C TRP A 94 -11.65 11.89 9.27
N ILE A 95 -12.57 11.16 9.90
CA ILE A 95 -13.71 10.53 9.22
C ILE A 95 -14.58 11.61 8.57
N ALA A 96 -14.95 12.66 9.31
CA ALA A 96 -15.74 13.75 8.75
C ALA A 96 -15.03 14.49 7.61
N ARG A 97 -13.70 14.59 7.65
CA ARG A 97 -12.88 15.11 6.54
C ARG A 97 -12.90 14.16 5.34
N ALA A 98 -12.87 12.86 5.59
CA ALA A 98 -12.94 11.85 4.56
C ALA A 98 -14.29 11.90 3.81
N ASP A 99 -15.38 11.92 4.57
CA ASP A 99 -16.74 12.03 4.05
C ASP A 99 -16.95 13.31 3.24
N ARG A 100 -16.43 14.46 3.70
CA ARG A 100 -16.49 15.72 2.96
C ARG A 100 -15.73 15.67 1.64
N SER A 101 -14.57 15.02 1.59
CA SER A 101 -13.80 14.84 0.35
C SER A 101 -14.52 13.91 -0.64
N LEU A 102 -15.25 12.90 -0.15
CA LEU A 102 -16.06 12.00 -0.99
C LEU A 102 -17.35 12.66 -1.48
N ALA A 103 -18.08 13.33 -0.58
CA ALA A 103 -19.34 14.02 -0.88
C ALA A 103 -19.15 15.26 -1.77
N GLY A 104 -17.97 15.89 -1.73
CA GLY A 104 -17.65 17.07 -2.53
C GLY A 104 -17.56 16.83 -4.04
N GLY A 105 -17.70 15.59 -4.54
CA GLY A 105 -17.79 15.28 -5.97
C GLY A 105 -16.57 15.69 -6.80
N GLY A 106 -15.55 16.26 -6.18
CA GLY A 106 -14.24 16.48 -6.76
C GLY A 106 -13.54 15.15 -6.75
N GLY A 107 -13.88 14.29 -7.73
CA GLY A 107 -13.09 13.12 -8.04
C GLY A 107 -11.64 13.53 -7.91
N LEU A 108 -10.88 12.78 -7.09
CA LEU A 108 -9.44 12.92 -6.95
C LEU A 108 -8.95 13.28 -8.33
N LYS A 109 -8.56 14.54 -8.54
CA LYS A 109 -7.86 14.92 -9.75
C LYS A 109 -6.57 14.14 -9.60
N VAL A 110 -6.57 12.90 -10.10
CA VAL A 110 -5.49 12.42 -10.92
C VAL A 110 -5.19 13.65 -11.75
N ARG A 111 -4.10 14.34 -11.41
CA ARG A 111 -3.44 15.20 -12.36
C ARG A 111 -3.09 14.21 -13.47
N ASN A 112 -4.04 13.98 -14.38
CA ASN A 112 -3.76 13.75 -15.76
C ASN A 112 -2.98 15.00 -16.13
N ARG A 113 -1.67 14.95 -15.88
CA ARG A 113 -0.72 15.60 -16.76
C ARG A 113 -1.00 14.94 -18.11
N GLY A 114 -2.01 15.45 -18.80
CA GLY A 114 -2.04 15.37 -20.26
C GLY A 114 -0.69 15.88 -20.76
N PRO A 115 -0.29 15.55 -21.98
CA PRO A 115 1.01 15.93 -22.50
C PRO A 115 1.08 17.45 -22.56
N GLU A 116 1.56 18.06 -21.48
CA GLU A 116 1.90 19.47 -21.42
C GLU A 116 3.11 19.57 -22.33
N ILE A 117 2.92 20.15 -23.52
CA ILE A 117 4.01 20.43 -24.45
C ILE A 117 4.91 21.44 -23.75
N VAL A 118 5.88 20.92 -22.99
CA VAL A 118 6.87 21.73 -22.30
C VAL A 118 7.79 22.28 -23.38
N THR A 119 7.58 23.53 -23.74
CA THR A 119 8.52 24.25 -24.60
C THR A 119 9.88 24.32 -23.90
N ARG A 120 10.96 24.23 -24.69
CA ARG A 120 12.34 24.23 -24.19
C ARG A 120 12.64 25.42 -23.26
N ALA A 121 11.98 26.56 -23.50
CA ALA A 121 12.05 27.77 -22.68
C ALA A 121 11.47 27.56 -21.26
N ALA A 122 10.27 26.98 -21.13
CA ALA A 122 9.63 26.71 -19.84
C ALA A 122 10.33 25.63 -19.00
N SER A 123 11.13 24.77 -19.65
CA SER A 123 12.00 23.78 -18.99
C SER A 123 13.26 24.41 -18.41
N LEU A 124 13.89 25.33 -19.16
CA LEU A 124 15.11 26.03 -18.75
C LEU A 124 14.87 26.97 -17.56
N GLU A 125 13.75 27.69 -17.57
CA GLU A 125 13.37 28.61 -16.49
C GLU A 125 13.11 27.87 -15.16
N ARG A 126 12.45 26.70 -15.22
CA ARG A 126 12.25 25.82 -14.07
C ARG A 126 13.55 25.19 -13.54
N ARG A 127 14.54 25.00 -14.42
CA ARG A 127 15.85 24.42 -14.05
C ARG A 127 16.75 25.47 -13.40
N ALA A 128 16.67 26.72 -13.85
CA ALA A 128 17.38 27.85 -13.23
C ALA A 128 16.82 28.20 -11.84
N ALA A 129 15.51 28.08 -11.63
CA ALA A 129 14.87 28.37 -10.34
C ALA A 129 15.07 27.30 -9.25
N ARG A 130 15.57 26.09 -9.59
CA ARG A 130 15.77 24.98 -8.63
C ARG A 130 17.26 24.70 -8.43
N GLY A 131 17.91 25.59 -7.69
CA GLY A 131 19.35 25.55 -7.36
C GLY A 131 19.84 24.41 -6.47
N ALA A 132 19.08 23.33 -6.28
CA ALA A 132 19.57 22.11 -5.65
C ALA A 132 18.90 20.91 -6.30
N ARG A 133 19.70 20.06 -6.95
CA ARG A 133 19.25 18.75 -7.42
C ARG A 133 18.86 17.96 -6.16
N PRO A 134 17.58 17.61 -5.93
CA PRO A 134 17.25 16.75 -4.80
C PRO A 134 18.06 15.46 -4.95
N ALA A 135 18.70 15.02 -3.87
CA ALA A 135 19.41 13.75 -3.84
C ALA A 135 18.49 12.65 -4.39
N PRO A 136 19.01 11.70 -5.19
CA PRO A 136 18.19 10.59 -5.68
C PRO A 136 17.56 9.90 -4.46
N ARG A 137 16.24 10.00 -4.33
CA ARG A 137 15.48 9.24 -3.33
C ARG A 137 15.77 7.77 -3.63
N ARG A 138 16.45 7.07 -2.72
CA ARG A 138 16.71 5.63 -2.85
C ARG A 138 15.37 4.96 -3.12
N ARG A 139 15.25 4.26 -4.25
CA ARG A 139 14.06 3.42 -4.48
C ARG A 139 14.07 2.34 -3.40
N PRO A 140 12.93 2.05 -2.74
CA PRO A 140 12.84 0.88 -1.89
C PRO A 140 13.31 -0.33 -2.70
N ALA A 141 14.16 -1.17 -2.11
CA ALA A 141 14.61 -2.38 -2.77
C ALA A 141 13.40 -3.30 -3.08
N ALA A 142 13.53 -4.22 -4.03
CA ALA A 142 12.53 -5.26 -4.18
C ALA A 142 12.72 -6.30 -3.06
N GLY A 143 11.64 -6.70 -2.39
CA GLY A 143 11.62 -7.87 -1.52
C GLY A 143 11.34 -9.12 -2.34
N HIS A 144 11.95 -10.23 -1.96
CA HIS A 144 11.85 -11.50 -2.70
C HIS A 144 11.54 -12.62 -1.71
N SER A 145 10.73 -13.56 -2.16
CA SER A 145 10.57 -14.85 -1.50
C SER A 145 11.85 -15.69 -1.65
N ASP A 146 12.14 -16.55 -0.67
CA ASP A 146 13.38 -17.34 -0.67
C ASP A 146 13.44 -18.33 -1.84
N ASN A 147 12.27 -18.74 -2.35
CA ASN A 147 12.15 -19.61 -3.50
C ASN A 147 12.24 -18.87 -4.85
N GLY A 148 12.28 -17.53 -4.84
CA GLY A 148 12.42 -16.69 -6.02
C GLY A 148 11.17 -16.54 -6.89
N PHE A 149 10.02 -17.09 -6.49
CA PHE A 149 8.80 -17.11 -7.31
C PHE A 149 7.85 -15.95 -7.04
N LEU A 150 8.10 -15.16 -6.00
CA LEU A 150 7.36 -13.95 -5.66
C LEU A 150 8.32 -12.80 -5.37
N THR A 151 8.09 -11.67 -6.03
CA THR A 151 8.80 -10.40 -5.83
C THR A 151 7.79 -9.30 -5.52
N VAL A 152 8.09 -8.48 -4.52
CA VAL A 152 7.24 -7.36 -4.11
C VAL A 152 8.08 -6.10 -3.99
N GLN A 153 7.73 -5.06 -4.74
CA GLN A 153 8.33 -3.74 -4.60
C GLN A 153 7.42 -2.84 -3.79
N ARG A 154 8.02 -2.07 -2.87
CA ARG A 154 7.30 -1.03 -2.14
C ARG A 154 7.45 0.33 -2.80
N SER A 155 6.39 1.14 -2.69
CA SER A 155 6.43 2.56 -3.02
C SER A 155 7.30 3.30 -1.99
N ALA A 156 7.70 4.53 -2.29
CA ALA A 156 8.39 5.39 -1.31
C ALA A 156 7.56 5.67 -0.04
N ARG A 157 6.26 5.31 -0.04
CA ARG A 157 5.30 5.45 1.07
C ARG A 157 5.05 4.12 1.80
N GLY A 158 5.75 3.06 1.40
CA GLY A 158 5.63 1.73 2.00
C GLY A 158 4.46 0.90 1.49
N ASP A 159 3.74 1.34 0.45
CA ASP A 159 2.66 0.59 -0.19
C ASP A 159 3.19 -0.48 -1.12
N LEU A 160 2.41 -1.52 -1.42
CA LEU A 160 2.75 -2.48 -2.46
C LEU A 160 2.56 -1.82 -3.84
N ALA A 161 3.66 -1.61 -4.56
CA ALA A 161 3.67 -0.88 -5.83
C ALA A 161 3.73 -1.81 -7.05
N GLU A 162 4.50 -2.89 -6.94
CA GLU A 162 4.62 -3.91 -7.98
C GLU A 162 4.70 -5.27 -7.30
N ILE A 163 3.90 -6.22 -7.77
CA ILE A 163 3.87 -7.60 -7.30
C ILE A 163 4.09 -8.45 -8.56
N GLN A 164 5.11 -9.30 -8.54
CA GLN A 164 5.40 -10.23 -9.62
C GLN A 164 5.44 -11.64 -9.07
N VAL A 165 4.69 -12.54 -9.68
CA VAL A 165 4.59 -13.94 -9.26
C VAL A 165 4.71 -14.86 -10.46
N ASP A 166 5.43 -15.96 -10.29
CA ASP A 166 5.50 -17.02 -11.29
C ASP A 166 4.15 -17.76 -11.38
N ALA A 167 3.55 -17.75 -12.57
CA ALA A 167 2.21 -18.27 -12.79
C ALA A 167 2.14 -19.81 -12.65
N ASP A 168 3.19 -20.52 -13.05
CA ASP A 168 3.23 -21.99 -13.00
C ASP A 168 3.37 -22.47 -11.55
N TRP A 169 4.23 -21.82 -10.78
CA TRP A 169 4.38 -22.05 -9.35
C TRP A 169 3.08 -21.74 -8.61
N LEU A 170 2.49 -20.56 -8.84
CA LEU A 170 1.24 -20.15 -8.19
C LEU A 170 0.07 -21.09 -8.52
N GLY A 171 0.03 -21.62 -9.74
CA GLY A 171 -0.97 -22.59 -10.17
C GLY A 171 -0.95 -23.89 -9.35
N GLY A 172 0.22 -24.30 -8.84
CA GLY A 172 0.42 -25.56 -8.10
C GLY A 172 0.74 -25.43 -6.61
N VAL A 173 0.95 -24.20 -6.11
CA VAL A 173 1.38 -23.97 -4.73
C VAL A 173 0.31 -24.38 -3.71
N ARG A 174 0.76 -24.80 -2.52
CA ARG A 174 -0.10 -25.01 -1.34
C ARG A 174 -0.21 -23.72 -0.52
N SER A 175 -1.32 -23.55 0.20
CA SER A 175 -1.60 -22.35 0.99
C SER A 175 -0.44 -21.94 1.89
N GLU A 176 0.14 -22.89 2.62
CA GLU A 176 1.19 -22.61 3.62
C GLU A 176 2.48 -22.08 2.98
N HIS A 177 2.81 -22.58 1.78
CA HIS A 177 3.97 -22.10 1.03
C HIS A 177 3.72 -20.73 0.40
N LEU A 178 2.47 -20.44 0.03
CA LEU A 178 2.09 -19.12 -0.48
C LEU A 178 2.14 -18.07 0.66
N GLU A 179 1.60 -18.39 1.83
CA GLU A 179 1.70 -17.55 3.04
C GLU A 179 3.14 -17.21 3.37
N LEU A 180 4.02 -18.23 3.41
CA LEU A 180 5.44 -18.06 3.67
C LEU A 180 6.12 -17.19 2.61
N ALA A 181 5.84 -17.43 1.33
CA ALA A 181 6.42 -16.65 0.23
C ALA A 181 6.00 -15.18 0.31
N ILE A 182 4.72 -14.89 0.62
CA ILE A 182 4.24 -13.53 0.83
C ILE A 182 4.96 -12.89 2.01
N LEU A 183 5.05 -13.59 3.15
CA LEU A 183 5.76 -13.08 4.34
C LEU A 183 7.22 -12.76 4.04
N GLN A 184 7.93 -13.62 3.31
CA GLN A 184 9.32 -13.39 2.91
C GLN A 184 9.44 -12.22 1.94
N ALA A 185 8.66 -12.21 0.85
CA ALA A 185 8.72 -11.16 -0.16
C ALA A 185 8.32 -9.78 0.38
N THR A 186 7.49 -9.74 1.41
CA THR A 186 7.06 -8.50 2.08
C THR A 186 7.93 -8.12 3.28
N ARG A 187 8.84 -9.02 3.72
CA ARG A 187 9.89 -8.74 4.71
C ARG A 187 11.00 -7.92 4.06
N TYR A 188 11.02 -6.63 4.40
CA TYR A 188 12.08 -5.64 4.15
C TYR A 188 12.32 -5.14 2.72
N SER A 189 12.10 -3.82 2.57
CA SER A 189 12.93 -2.96 1.72
C SER A 189 12.94 -1.47 2.11
N LEU A 190 12.92 -1.16 3.41
CA LEU A 190 13.42 0.16 3.84
C LEU A 190 14.94 0.02 3.91
N GLY A 191 15.62 0.39 2.82
CA GLY A 191 17.08 0.38 2.76
C GLY A 191 17.68 1.28 3.83
N ASP A 192 18.78 0.81 4.41
CA ASP A 192 19.69 1.59 5.27
C ASP A 192 20.05 2.96 4.68
#